data_AF-A0A9X7FXQ7-F1
#
_entry.id   AF-A0A9X7FXQ7-F1
#
_cell.length_a   1.000
_cell.length_b   1.000
_cell.length_c   1.000
_cell.angle_alpha   90.00
_cell.angle_beta   90.00
_cell.angle_gamma   90.00
#
_symmetry.space_group_name_H-M   'P 1'
#
loop_
_entity.id
_entity.type
_entity.pdbx_description
1 polymer ?
#
loop_
_entity_poly.entity_id
_entity_poly.type
_entity_poly.pdbx_seq_one_letter_code
_entity_poly.pdbx_strand_id
1 'polypeptide(L)'
;MFALIRYHFLDYTKSYKYIPPIAMYFVSLLFVYTYKPTPIVPTYLETALALYLLSAWITVTIFHTEDPVQEQITISHTNNISALYVGKYITALLICTVLSFISVIYPIFLQMFNEKMTVSLFLVGFFAHMSFSILGISIATLFTRNIIQKASTAWLSLTFILLITIASIRFKKELLWFFPPVESFLMLGQYKYNILTHTLWLTAWAIIYSFLLFTLFLFIVRKKRF
;
A
#
# COMPACT_ATOMS: atom_id res chain seq x y z
N MET A 1 -1.27 -19.98 -10.43
CA MET A 1 -1.15 -18.71 -9.67
C MET A 1 -0.22 -18.83 -8.47
N PHE A 2 -0.43 -19.78 -7.54
CA PHE A 2 0.42 -19.93 -6.35
C PHE A 2 1.93 -20.05 -6.67
N ALA A 3 2.31 -20.88 -7.65
CA ALA A 3 3.70 -21.03 -8.08
C ALA A 3 4.33 -19.70 -8.55
N LEU A 4 3.54 -18.83 -9.19
CA LEU A 4 3.99 -17.54 -9.70
C LEU A 4 4.17 -16.51 -8.58
N ILE A 5 3.26 -16.50 -7.60
CA ILE A 5 3.40 -15.70 -6.38
C ILE A 5 4.66 -16.14 -5.62
N ARG A 6 4.85 -17.45 -5.44
CA ARG A 6 6.05 -18.01 -4.82
C ARG A 6 7.31 -17.60 -5.57
N TYR A 7 7.29 -17.65 -6.91
CA TYR A 7 8.39 -17.20 -7.75
C TYR A 7 8.73 -15.73 -7.50
N HIS A 8 7.76 -14.81 -7.61
CA HIS A 8 8.00 -13.38 -7.38
C HIS A 8 8.45 -13.07 -5.96
N PHE A 9 7.92 -13.77 -4.95
CA PHE A 9 8.37 -13.63 -3.57
C PHE A 9 9.84 -14.06 -3.39
N LEU A 10 10.22 -15.21 -3.96
CA LEU A 10 11.59 -15.71 -3.89
C LEU A 10 12.56 -14.82 -4.68
N ASP A 11 12.14 -14.30 -5.83
CA ASP A 11 12.92 -13.36 -6.63
C ASP A 11 13.16 -12.06 -5.85
N TYR A 12 12.10 -11.51 -5.26
CA TYR A 12 12.19 -10.27 -4.48
C TYR A 12 13.08 -10.41 -3.25
N THR A 13 12.97 -11.52 -2.51
CA THR A 13 13.83 -11.80 -1.35
C THR A 13 15.30 -11.96 -1.73
N LYS A 14 15.61 -12.65 -2.83
CA LYS A 14 16.99 -12.81 -3.34
C LYS A 14 17.59 -11.51 -3.89
N SER A 15 16.75 -10.58 -4.34
CA SER A 15 17.20 -9.29 -4.86
C SER A 15 17.64 -8.30 -3.79
N TYR A 16 17.31 -8.56 -2.51
CA TYR A 16 17.50 -7.65 -1.37
C TYR A 16 16.86 -6.25 -1.51
N LYS A 17 16.10 -5.99 -2.59
CA LYS A 17 15.40 -4.72 -2.83
C LYS A 17 14.31 -4.41 -1.80
N TYR A 18 13.90 -5.41 -1.02
CA TYR A 18 12.96 -5.25 0.08
C TYR A 18 13.56 -4.59 1.33
N ILE A 19 14.88 -4.68 1.51
CA ILE A 19 15.53 -4.22 2.74
C ILE A 19 15.27 -2.73 2.99
N PRO A 20 15.54 -1.81 2.03
CA PRO A 20 15.36 -0.38 2.28
C PRO A 20 13.93 0.02 2.69
N PRO A 21 12.85 -0.32 1.96
CA PRO A 21 11.51 0.12 2.34
C PRO A 21 11.02 -0.54 3.64
N ILE A 22 11.37 -1.81 3.88
CA ILE A 22 10.95 -2.49 5.12
C ILE A 22 11.71 -1.93 6.34
N ALA A 23 13.02 -1.71 6.22
CA ALA A 23 13.80 -1.08 7.27
C ALA A 23 13.28 0.34 7.58
N MET A 24 12.99 1.13 6.53
CA MET A 24 12.40 2.47 6.69
C MET A 24 11.05 2.41 7.42
N TYR A 25 10.24 1.39 7.16
CA TYR A 25 8.97 1.23 7.88
C TYR A 25 9.21 0.95 9.36
N PHE A 26 10.13 0.04 9.71
CA PHE A 26 10.46 -0.22 11.11
C PHE A 26 11.02 1.02 11.81
N VAL A 27 11.89 1.78 11.15
CA VAL A 27 12.38 3.07 11.67
C VAL A 27 11.22 4.03 11.90
N SER A 28 10.25 4.10 10.99
CA SER A 28 9.06 4.95 11.15
C SER A 28 8.21 4.51 12.35
N LEU A 29 8.04 3.21 12.59
CA LEU A 29 7.33 2.69 13.77
C LEU A 29 8.06 3.09 15.06
N LEU A 30 9.37 2.90 15.12
CA LEU A 30 10.17 3.29 16.29
C LEU A 30 10.05 4.79 16.56
N PHE A 31 10.11 5.61 15.51
CA PHE A 31 10.02 7.06 15.61
C PHE A 31 8.64 7.51 16.13
N VAL A 32 7.56 7.08 15.48
CA VAL A 32 6.17 7.46 15.83
C VAL A 32 5.86 7.13 17.29
N TYR A 33 6.40 6.02 17.79
CA TYR A 33 6.16 5.59 19.15
C TYR A 33 7.28 5.96 20.16
N THR A 34 8.10 6.96 19.87
CA THR A 34 9.13 7.42 20.80
C THR A 34 8.53 8.00 22.08
N TYR A 35 7.44 8.76 21.95
CA TYR A 35 6.75 9.41 23.08
C TYR A 35 5.56 8.56 23.50
N LYS A 36 5.55 8.07 24.73
CA LYS A 36 4.49 7.19 25.28
C LYS A 36 3.92 7.78 26.57
N PRO A 37 2.64 7.54 26.89
CA PRO A 37 1.67 6.76 26.12
C PRO A 37 0.96 7.57 25.01
N THR A 38 0.60 6.93 23.89
CA THR A 38 -0.06 7.59 22.75
C THR A 38 -1.54 7.23 22.62
N PRO A 39 -2.37 8.09 21.98
CA PRO A 39 -3.73 7.72 21.61
C PRO A 39 -3.75 6.68 20.48
N ILE A 40 -4.68 5.72 20.53
CA ILE A 40 -4.66 4.55 19.63
C ILE A 40 -4.88 4.94 18.16
N VAL A 41 -6.00 5.59 17.86
CA VAL A 41 -6.44 5.82 16.47
C VAL A 41 -5.52 6.80 15.72
N PRO A 42 -5.18 7.98 16.26
CA PRO A 42 -4.30 8.91 15.54
C PRO A 42 -2.94 8.29 15.23
N THR A 43 -2.34 7.58 16.20
CA THR A 43 -1.05 6.92 15.99
C THR A 43 -1.12 5.79 14.97
N TYR A 44 -2.22 5.02 14.91
CA TYR A 44 -2.43 4.05 13.83
C TYR A 44 -2.57 4.69 12.45
N LEU A 45 -3.19 5.87 12.35
CA LEU A 45 -3.30 6.57 11.07
C LEU A 45 -1.93 7.10 10.60
N GLU A 46 -1.09 7.57 11.53
CA GLU A 46 0.28 7.98 11.22
C GLU A 46 1.12 6.81 10.67
N THR A 47 1.08 5.65 11.32
CA THR A 47 1.81 4.46 10.85
C THR A 47 1.21 3.88 9.57
N ALA A 48 -0.12 3.96 9.38
CA ALA A 48 -0.77 3.56 8.13
C ALA A 48 -0.39 4.47 6.95
N LEU A 49 -0.24 5.78 7.19
CA LEU A 49 0.25 6.72 6.18
C LEU A 49 1.73 6.47 5.84
N ALA A 50 2.57 6.09 6.80
CA ALA A 50 3.93 5.62 6.49
C ALA A 50 3.88 4.35 5.61
N LEU A 51 3.00 3.40 5.93
CA LEU A 51 2.83 2.18 5.14
C LEU A 51 2.29 2.45 3.73
N TYR A 52 1.47 3.48 3.53
CA TYR A 52 1.00 3.92 2.20
C TYR A 52 2.13 4.33 1.26
N LEU A 53 3.06 5.14 1.77
CA LEU A 53 4.22 5.60 0.99
C LEU A 53 5.18 4.43 0.71
N LEU A 54 5.39 3.58 1.72
CA LEU A 54 6.34 2.47 1.61
C LEU A 54 5.77 1.28 0.83
N SER A 55 4.45 1.05 0.84
CA SER A 55 3.82 0.04 -0.02
C SER A 55 3.96 0.38 -1.49
N ALA A 56 3.91 1.68 -1.84
CA ALA A 56 4.20 2.15 -3.19
C ALA A 56 5.66 1.85 -3.58
N TRP A 57 6.63 2.11 -2.68
CA TRP A 57 8.03 1.77 -2.91
C TRP A 57 8.21 0.25 -3.09
N ILE A 58 7.68 -0.55 -2.17
CA ILE A 58 7.70 -2.04 -2.25
C ILE A 58 7.13 -2.51 -3.59
N THR A 59 6.06 -1.89 -4.06
CA THR A 59 5.42 -2.27 -5.33
C THR A 59 6.32 -1.98 -6.52
N VAL A 60 6.91 -0.78 -6.59
CA VAL A 60 7.83 -0.43 -7.69
C VAL A 60 9.03 -1.39 -7.72
N THR A 61 9.63 -1.67 -6.57
CA THR A 61 10.78 -2.57 -6.48
C THR A 61 10.42 -4.00 -6.85
N ILE A 62 9.25 -4.51 -6.41
CA ILE A 62 8.74 -5.83 -6.85
C ILE A 62 8.56 -5.86 -8.37
N PHE A 63 7.93 -4.84 -8.94
CA PHE A 63 7.65 -4.79 -10.38
C PHE A 63 8.93 -4.73 -11.22
N HIS A 64 9.99 -4.13 -10.68
CA HIS A 64 11.30 -4.01 -11.33
C HIS A 64 12.32 -5.02 -10.77
N THR A 65 11.87 -6.10 -10.12
CA THR A 65 12.80 -7.13 -9.60
C THR A 65 13.48 -7.84 -10.77
N GLU A 66 12.68 -8.43 -11.65
CA GLU A 66 13.12 -9.05 -12.90
C GLU A 66 13.72 -8.00 -13.84
N ASP A 67 14.74 -8.37 -14.62
CA ASP A 67 15.21 -7.59 -15.76
C ASP A 67 14.16 -7.61 -16.90
N PRO A 68 14.03 -6.58 -17.75
CA PRO A 68 13.09 -6.59 -18.86
C PRO A 68 13.18 -7.82 -19.78
N VAL A 69 14.38 -8.36 -20.03
CA VAL A 69 14.56 -9.57 -20.87
C VAL A 69 13.99 -10.79 -20.15
N GLN A 70 14.29 -10.97 -18.87
CA GLN A 70 13.78 -12.09 -18.09
C GLN A 70 12.26 -12.03 -17.94
N GLU A 71 11.69 -10.83 -17.77
CA GLU A 71 10.24 -10.63 -17.73
C GLU A 71 9.56 -11.10 -19.03
N GLN A 72 10.20 -10.95 -20.19
CA GLN A 72 9.68 -11.51 -21.46
C GLN A 72 9.62 -13.04 -21.43
N ILE A 73 10.66 -13.68 -20.90
CA ILE A 73 10.72 -15.14 -20.78
C ILE A 73 9.63 -15.63 -19.82
N THR A 74 9.46 -14.97 -18.67
CA THR A 74 8.39 -15.26 -17.70
C THR A 74 7.01 -15.14 -18.34
N ILE A 75 6.78 -14.10 -19.16
CA ILE A 75 5.51 -13.90 -19.88
C ILE A 75 5.29 -14.99 -20.93
N SER A 76 6.32 -15.37 -21.69
CA SER A 76 6.24 -16.44 -22.70
C SER A 76 5.87 -17.77 -22.06
N HIS A 77 6.47 -18.12 -20.92
CA HIS A 77 6.13 -19.34 -20.19
C HIS A 77 4.72 -19.27 -19.56
N THR A 78 4.31 -18.11 -19.05
CA THR A 78 3.00 -17.95 -18.40
C THR A 78 1.86 -17.87 -19.42
N ASN A 79 2.17 -17.45 -20.65
CA ASN A 79 1.22 -17.16 -21.75
C ASN A 79 0.05 -16.24 -21.33
N ASN A 80 0.24 -15.44 -20.28
CA ASN A 80 -0.79 -14.54 -19.75
C ASN A 80 -0.13 -13.38 -19.01
N ILE A 81 -0.13 -12.21 -19.66
CA ILE A 81 0.48 -11.00 -19.12
C ILE A 81 -0.21 -10.52 -17.83
N SER A 82 -1.53 -10.71 -17.74
CA SER A 82 -2.29 -10.33 -16.56
C SER A 82 -1.93 -11.21 -15.37
N ALA A 83 -1.72 -12.51 -15.60
CA ALA A 83 -1.32 -13.43 -14.54
C ALA A 83 0.02 -13.02 -13.89
N LEU A 84 1.00 -12.57 -14.70
CA LEU A 84 2.27 -12.04 -14.19
C LEU A 84 2.07 -10.87 -13.23
N TYR A 85 1.36 -9.81 -13.66
CA TYR A 85 1.22 -8.63 -12.81
C TYR A 85 0.26 -8.86 -11.64
N VAL A 86 -0.75 -9.71 -11.79
CA VAL A 86 -1.58 -10.16 -10.66
C VAL A 86 -0.71 -10.90 -9.63
N GLY A 87 0.22 -11.74 -10.07
CA GLY A 87 1.18 -12.40 -9.18
C GLY A 87 2.06 -11.41 -8.41
N LYS A 88 2.63 -10.41 -9.11
CA LYS A 88 3.41 -9.32 -8.49
C LYS A 88 2.58 -8.49 -7.50
N TYR A 89 1.35 -8.13 -7.87
CA TYR A 89 0.42 -7.37 -7.03
C TYR A 89 0.03 -8.13 -5.75
N ILE A 90 -0.31 -9.42 -5.87
CA ILE A 90 -0.61 -10.28 -4.71
C ILE A 90 0.63 -10.44 -3.82
N THR A 91 1.83 -10.55 -4.40
CA THR A 91 3.08 -10.63 -3.63
C THR A 91 3.28 -9.36 -2.78
N ALA A 92 3.06 -8.17 -3.36
CA ALA A 92 3.13 -6.91 -2.63
C ALA A 92 2.08 -6.84 -1.50
N LEU A 93 0.85 -7.28 -1.78
CA LEU A 93 -0.23 -7.34 -0.78
C LEU A 93 0.11 -8.27 0.39
N LEU A 94 0.68 -9.45 0.15
CA LEU A 94 1.05 -10.39 1.21
C LEU A 94 2.11 -9.79 2.13
N ILE A 95 3.12 -9.12 1.56
CA ILE A 95 4.15 -8.42 2.34
C ILE A 95 3.52 -7.30 3.18
N CYS A 96 2.66 -6.47 2.58
CA CYS A 96 2.00 -5.37 3.29
C CYS A 96 1.00 -5.86 4.35
N THR A 97 0.40 -7.04 4.16
CA THR A 97 -0.46 -7.67 5.18
C THR A 97 0.35 -8.01 6.44
N VAL A 98 1.55 -8.59 6.26
CA VAL A 98 2.45 -8.87 7.39
C VAL A 98 2.86 -7.58 8.09
N LEU A 99 3.23 -6.54 7.34
CA LEU A 99 3.59 -5.24 7.91
C LEU A 99 2.40 -4.56 8.65
N SER A 100 1.18 -4.75 8.17
CA SER A 100 -0.05 -4.27 8.83
C SER A 100 -0.30 -4.99 10.15
N PHE A 101 -0.05 -6.31 10.23
CA PHE A 101 -0.12 -7.02 11.51
C PHE A 101 0.95 -6.53 12.48
N ILE A 102 2.18 -6.35 12.01
CA ILE A 102 3.29 -5.86 12.83
C ILE A 102 2.96 -4.50 13.43
N SER A 103 2.42 -3.55 12.65
CA SER A 103 2.13 -2.21 13.15
C SER A 103 1.02 -2.16 14.20
N VAL A 104 0.06 -3.08 14.14
CA VAL A 104 -1.01 -3.16 15.14
C VAL A 104 -0.54 -3.93 16.39
N ILE A 105 0.20 -5.03 16.21
CA ILE A 105 0.60 -5.92 17.32
C ILE A 105 1.74 -5.32 18.14
N TYR A 106 2.73 -4.70 17.50
CA TYR A 106 3.92 -4.11 18.14
C TYR A 106 3.58 -3.19 19.34
N PRO A 107 2.74 -2.15 19.19
CA PRO A 107 2.44 -1.24 20.29
C PRO A 107 1.52 -1.85 21.37
N ILE A 108 0.72 -2.87 21.02
CA ILE A 108 -0.11 -3.60 21.98
C ILE A 108 0.78 -4.40 22.93
N PHE A 109 1.73 -5.15 22.37
CA PHE A 109 2.62 -6.02 23.15
C PHE A 109 3.46 -5.22 24.17
N LEU A 110 3.88 -4.02 23.78
CA LEU A 110 4.69 -3.12 24.58
C LEU A 110 3.88 -2.12 25.42
N GLN A 111 2.54 -2.26 25.46
CA GLN A 111 1.62 -1.42 26.26
C GLN A 111 1.82 0.09 26.03
N MET A 112 1.90 0.49 24.76
CA MET A 112 2.33 1.85 24.37
C MET A 112 1.20 2.87 24.33
N PHE A 113 -0.04 2.44 24.58
CA PHE A 113 -1.24 3.25 24.47
C PHE A 113 -1.74 3.75 25.83
N ASN A 114 -2.39 4.92 25.83
CA ASN A 114 -3.02 5.53 27.01
C ASN A 114 -4.40 4.93 27.32
N GLU A 115 -5.01 4.27 26.35
CA GLU A 115 -6.32 3.65 26.41
C GLU A 115 -6.21 2.11 26.34
N LYS A 116 -7.19 1.41 26.89
CA LYS A 116 -7.24 -0.06 26.82
C LYS A 116 -7.56 -0.50 25.39
N MET A 117 -6.77 -1.43 24.87
CA MET A 117 -7.02 -2.02 23.56
C MET A 117 -8.32 -2.82 23.58
N THR A 118 -9.16 -2.61 22.55
CA THR A 118 -10.38 -3.37 22.31
C THR A 118 -10.30 -4.07 20.95
N VAL A 119 -11.09 -5.13 20.76
CA VAL A 119 -11.16 -5.84 19.45
C VAL A 119 -11.57 -4.88 18.32
N SER A 120 -12.47 -3.94 18.60
CA SER A 120 -12.89 -2.92 17.64
C SER A 120 -11.71 -2.05 17.19
N LEU A 121 -10.90 -1.54 18.12
CA LEU A 121 -9.74 -0.70 17.82
C LEU A 121 -8.61 -1.47 17.12
N PHE A 122 -8.43 -2.75 17.45
CA PHE A 122 -7.52 -3.64 16.74
C PHE A 122 -7.93 -3.76 15.25
N LEU A 123 -9.22 -4.04 14.99
CA LEU A 123 -9.73 -4.14 13.64
C LEU A 123 -9.64 -2.81 12.88
N VAL A 124 -9.94 -1.69 13.53
CA VAL A 124 -9.77 -0.34 12.94
C VAL A 124 -8.33 -0.13 12.49
N GLY A 125 -7.37 -0.40 13.37
CA GLY A 125 -5.95 -0.29 13.04
C GLY A 125 -5.57 -1.18 11.86
N PHE A 126 -5.94 -2.46 11.89
CA PHE A 126 -5.59 -3.41 10.83
C PHE A 126 -6.20 -3.02 9.48
N PHE A 127 -7.49 -2.70 9.46
CA PHE A 127 -8.19 -2.32 8.23
C PHE A 127 -7.73 -0.98 7.66
N ALA A 128 -7.35 -0.02 8.51
CA ALA A 128 -6.72 1.22 8.05
C ALA A 128 -5.39 0.92 7.35
N HIS A 129 -4.47 0.17 7.99
CA HIS A 129 -3.19 -0.18 7.39
C HIS A 129 -3.34 -0.95 6.07
N MET A 130 -4.27 -1.92 6.03
CA MET A 130 -4.58 -2.65 4.81
C MET A 130 -5.09 -1.73 3.69
N SER A 131 -6.00 -0.80 4.01
CA SER A 131 -6.58 0.14 3.04
C SER A 131 -5.55 1.11 2.48
N PHE A 132 -4.71 1.67 3.34
CA PHE A 132 -3.58 2.50 2.90
C PHE A 132 -2.61 1.69 2.06
N SER A 133 -2.25 0.47 2.47
CA SER A 133 -1.31 -0.34 1.71
C SER A 133 -1.82 -0.66 0.30
N ILE A 134 -3.09 -1.09 0.14
CA ILE A 134 -3.66 -1.44 -1.15
C ILE A 134 -3.78 -0.23 -2.09
N LEU A 135 -4.13 0.95 -1.54
CA LEU A 135 -4.14 2.20 -2.31
C LEU A 135 -2.73 2.55 -2.82
N GLY A 136 -1.71 2.46 -1.95
CA GLY A 136 -0.33 2.72 -2.33
C GLY A 136 0.19 1.75 -3.40
N ILE A 137 -0.13 0.46 -3.27
CA ILE A 137 0.20 -0.57 -4.27
C ILE A 137 -0.48 -0.24 -5.61
N SER A 138 -1.79 -0.01 -5.61
CA SER A 138 -2.55 0.26 -6.84
C SER A 138 -2.07 1.51 -7.57
N ILE A 139 -1.81 2.60 -6.85
CA ILE A 139 -1.26 3.82 -7.44
C ILE A 139 0.12 3.53 -8.05
N ALA A 140 1.00 2.87 -7.29
CA ALA A 140 2.36 2.57 -7.75
C ALA A 140 2.40 1.74 -9.04
N THR A 141 1.45 0.83 -9.26
CA THR A 141 1.41 0.04 -10.50
C THR A 141 1.38 0.92 -11.76
N LEU A 142 0.71 2.07 -11.71
CA LEU A 142 0.61 3.03 -12.82
C LEU A 142 1.92 3.76 -13.15
N PHE A 143 2.87 3.76 -12.21
CA PHE A 143 4.16 4.44 -12.31
C PHE A 143 5.33 3.46 -12.41
N THR A 144 5.08 2.28 -12.97
CA THR A 144 6.12 1.28 -13.25
C THR A 144 6.73 1.49 -14.63
N ARG A 145 7.90 0.87 -14.89
CA ARG A 145 8.60 0.91 -16.20
C ARG A 145 7.73 0.44 -17.36
N ASN A 146 6.72 -0.38 -17.07
CA ASN A 146 5.77 -0.92 -18.04
C ASN A 146 4.82 0.18 -18.59
N ILE A 147 4.69 1.31 -17.88
CA ILE A 147 3.91 2.47 -18.32
C ILE A 147 4.82 3.67 -18.59
N ILE A 148 5.74 3.98 -17.69
CA ILE A 148 6.65 5.14 -17.79
C ILE A 148 8.09 4.63 -17.85
N GLN A 149 8.71 4.69 -19.03
CA GLN A 149 10.05 4.13 -19.26
C GLN A 149 11.15 4.87 -18.49
N LYS A 150 11.06 6.20 -18.39
CA LYS A 150 12.07 7.02 -17.71
C LYS A 150 11.87 6.94 -16.19
N ALA A 151 12.79 6.27 -15.51
CA ALA A 151 12.74 6.03 -14.06
C ALA A 151 12.58 7.33 -13.25
N SER A 152 13.31 8.39 -13.59
CA SER A 152 13.20 9.67 -12.88
C SER A 152 11.80 10.26 -12.94
N THR A 153 11.15 10.21 -14.11
CA THR A 153 9.79 10.71 -14.30
C THR A 153 8.79 9.84 -13.54
N ALA A 154 8.94 8.52 -13.61
CA ALA A 154 8.09 7.58 -12.90
C ALA A 154 8.09 7.85 -11.38
N TRP A 155 9.28 7.97 -10.78
CA TRP A 155 9.44 8.25 -9.35
C TRP A 155 8.92 9.64 -8.95
N LEU A 156 9.22 10.68 -9.74
CA LEU A 156 8.73 12.04 -9.48
C LEU A 156 7.20 12.11 -9.56
N SER A 157 6.59 11.50 -10.58
CA SER A 157 5.13 11.49 -10.71
C SER A 157 4.45 10.66 -9.63
N LEU A 158 5.01 9.50 -9.26
CA LEU A 158 4.49 8.68 -8.16
C LEU A 158 4.52 9.45 -6.84
N THR A 159 5.66 10.01 -6.48
CA THR A 159 5.81 10.77 -5.23
C THR A 159 4.89 11.99 -5.20
N PHE A 160 4.79 12.73 -6.31
CA PHE A 160 3.84 13.83 -6.43
C PHE A 160 2.39 13.40 -6.20
N ILE A 161 1.98 12.27 -6.79
CA ILE A 161 0.60 11.77 -6.63
C ILE A 161 0.35 11.27 -5.21
N LEU A 162 1.28 10.57 -4.57
CA LEU A 162 1.12 10.15 -3.18
C LEU A 162 1.05 11.35 -2.21
N LEU A 163 1.75 12.44 -2.50
CA LEU A 163 1.71 13.65 -1.66
C LEU A 163 0.45 14.47 -1.88
N ILE A 164 0.00 14.62 -3.13
CA ILE A 164 -1.23 15.38 -3.42
C ILE A 164 -2.48 14.68 -2.87
N THR A 165 -2.48 13.35 -2.78
CA THR A 165 -3.57 12.58 -2.16
C THR A 165 -3.61 12.72 -0.65
N ILE A 166 -2.46 12.92 0.00
CA ILE A 166 -2.42 13.28 1.43
C ILE A 166 -2.90 14.72 1.62
N ALA A 167 -2.47 15.63 0.74
CA ALA A 167 -2.85 17.04 0.78
C ALA A 167 -4.31 17.31 0.38
N SER A 168 -5.00 16.31 -0.19
CA SER A 168 -6.38 16.44 -0.70
C SER A 168 -7.37 16.85 0.40
N ILE A 169 -7.03 16.63 1.68
CA ILE A 169 -7.83 17.06 2.84
C ILE A 169 -8.20 18.56 2.82
N ARG A 170 -7.43 19.39 2.10
CA ARG A 170 -7.68 20.83 1.95
C ARG A 170 -8.47 21.20 0.70
N PHE A 171 -8.80 20.24 -0.16
CA PHE A 171 -9.51 20.47 -1.41
C PHE A 171 -11.02 20.56 -1.20
N LYS A 172 -11.71 21.15 -2.17
CA LYS A 172 -13.17 21.19 -2.18
C LYS A 172 -13.73 19.78 -2.35
N LYS A 173 -14.91 19.54 -1.75
CA LYS A 173 -15.55 18.21 -1.71
C LYS A 173 -15.79 17.61 -3.09
N GLU A 174 -16.08 18.43 -4.11
CA GLU A 174 -16.32 17.91 -5.47
C GLU A 174 -15.07 17.27 -6.08
N LEU A 175 -13.88 17.75 -5.70
CA LEU A 175 -12.62 17.24 -6.23
C LEU A 175 -12.17 15.94 -5.54
N LEU A 176 -12.63 15.69 -4.31
CA LEU A 176 -12.26 14.52 -3.52
C LEU A 176 -12.69 13.20 -4.16
N TRP A 177 -13.76 13.20 -4.97
CA TRP A 177 -14.22 12.00 -5.67
C TRP A 177 -13.17 11.42 -6.60
N PHE A 178 -12.31 12.26 -7.19
CA PHE A 178 -11.26 11.82 -8.12
C PHE A 178 -10.06 11.21 -7.41
N PHE A 179 -9.81 11.59 -6.16
CA PHE A 179 -8.66 11.13 -5.40
C PHE A 179 -8.99 9.83 -4.65
N PRO A 180 -7.98 8.95 -4.40
CA PRO A 180 -8.13 7.87 -3.45
C PRO A 180 -8.57 8.43 -2.08
N PRO A 181 -9.37 7.69 -1.31
CA PRO A 181 -10.04 8.18 -0.10
C PRO A 181 -9.11 8.29 1.12
N VAL A 182 -7.89 8.79 0.93
CA VAL A 182 -6.86 8.93 1.97
C VAL A 182 -7.30 9.95 3.01
N GLU A 183 -7.88 11.08 2.59
CA GLU A 183 -8.35 12.13 3.50
C GLU A 183 -9.44 11.63 4.44
N SER A 184 -10.34 10.79 3.93
CA SER A 184 -11.44 10.22 4.69
C SER A 184 -10.92 9.32 5.82
N PHE A 185 -9.84 8.57 5.58
CA PHE A 185 -9.18 7.82 6.66
C PHE A 185 -8.49 8.75 7.66
N LEU A 186 -7.84 9.84 7.23
CA LEU A 186 -7.19 10.78 8.14
C LEU A 186 -8.18 11.46 9.10
N MET A 187 -9.44 11.59 8.69
CA MET A 187 -10.52 12.09 9.55
C MET A 187 -11.05 11.07 10.57
N LEU A 188 -10.65 9.78 10.52
CA LEU A 188 -11.13 8.75 11.47
C LEU A 188 -10.88 9.13 12.93
N GLY A 189 -9.78 9.82 13.23
CA GLY A 189 -9.45 10.27 14.58
C GLY A 189 -10.47 11.25 15.19
N GLN A 190 -11.37 11.82 14.38
CA GLN A 190 -12.43 12.73 14.84
C GLN A 190 -13.72 12.01 15.24
N TYR A 191 -13.91 10.75 14.83
CA TYR A 191 -15.13 9.98 15.12
C TYR A 191 -15.05 9.35 16.51
N LYS A 192 -15.98 9.74 17.40
CA LYS A 192 -16.06 9.20 18.78
C LYS A 192 -16.88 7.91 18.89
N TYR A 193 -17.82 7.68 17.97
CA TYR A 193 -18.72 6.53 17.99
C TYR A 193 -18.68 5.78 16.66
N ASN A 194 -18.96 4.47 16.69
CA ASN A 194 -19.07 3.62 15.49
C ASN A 194 -17.86 3.68 14.55
N ILE A 195 -16.66 3.89 15.11
CA ILE A 195 -15.44 4.06 14.32
C ILE A 195 -15.12 2.84 13.44
N LEU A 196 -15.47 1.63 13.91
CA LEU A 196 -15.30 0.41 13.14
C LEU A 196 -16.19 0.39 11.90
N THR A 197 -17.46 0.81 11.99
CA THR A 197 -18.36 0.81 10.83
C THR A 197 -17.91 1.83 9.80
N HIS A 198 -17.46 3.01 10.23
CA HIS A 198 -16.84 4.00 9.35
C HIS A 198 -15.60 3.44 8.67
N THR A 199 -14.73 2.76 9.42
CA THR A 199 -13.52 2.14 8.86
C THR A 199 -13.89 1.08 7.81
N LEU A 200 -14.85 0.20 8.09
CA LEU A 200 -15.30 -0.83 7.15
C LEU A 200 -15.86 -0.23 5.85
N TRP A 201 -16.68 0.82 5.95
CA TRP A 201 -17.18 1.54 4.77
C TRP A 201 -16.04 2.12 3.92
N LEU A 202 -15.08 2.79 4.57
CA LEU A 202 -13.91 3.34 3.90
C LEU A 202 -13.03 2.25 3.28
N THR A 203 -12.91 1.09 3.93
CA THR A 203 -12.14 -0.04 3.38
C THR A 203 -12.78 -0.60 2.12
N ALA A 204 -14.11 -0.73 2.10
CA ALA A 204 -14.83 -1.17 0.90
C ALA A 204 -14.60 -0.19 -0.25
N TRP A 205 -14.66 1.12 0.03
CA TRP A 205 -14.38 2.15 -0.96
C TRP A 205 -12.92 2.12 -1.45
N ALA A 206 -11.94 1.94 -0.55
CA ALA A 206 -10.54 1.79 -0.91
C ALA A 206 -10.28 0.56 -1.79
N ILE A 207 -10.94 -0.56 -1.51
CA ILE A 207 -10.85 -1.79 -2.33
C ILE A 207 -11.41 -1.52 -3.74
N ILE A 208 -12.59 -0.89 -3.85
CA ILE A 208 -13.20 -0.56 -5.14
C ILE A 208 -12.28 0.34 -5.96
N TYR A 209 -11.77 1.42 -5.35
CA TYR A 209 -10.88 2.36 -6.02
C TYR A 209 -9.57 1.67 -6.46
N SER A 210 -8.98 0.85 -5.59
CA SER A 210 -7.77 0.08 -5.88
C SER A 210 -7.97 -0.92 -7.02
N PHE A 211 -9.12 -1.57 -7.06
CA PHE A 211 -9.50 -2.49 -8.13
C PHE A 211 -9.65 -1.75 -9.48
N LEU A 212 -10.27 -0.57 -9.50
CA LEU A 212 -10.39 0.26 -10.70
C LEU A 212 -9.00 0.70 -11.23
N LEU A 213 -8.11 1.16 -10.35
CA LEU A 213 -6.75 1.53 -10.75
C LEU A 213 -5.95 0.33 -11.28
N PHE A 214 -6.06 -0.82 -10.64
CA PHE A 214 -5.30 -2.00 -11.06
C PHE A 214 -5.85 -2.61 -12.37
N THR A 215 -7.17 -2.59 -12.57
CA THR A 215 -7.77 -2.99 -13.85
C THR A 215 -7.38 -2.04 -14.99
N LEU A 216 -7.34 -0.73 -14.72
CA LEU A 216 -6.80 0.28 -15.65
C LEU A 216 -5.34 -0.02 -16.00
N PHE A 217 -4.50 -0.31 -15.01
CA PHE A 217 -3.12 -0.72 -15.23
C PHE A 217 -3.02 -1.94 -16.17
N LEU A 218 -3.77 -3.01 -15.89
CA LEU A 218 -3.76 -4.22 -16.71
C LEU A 218 -4.23 -3.95 -18.15
N PHE A 219 -5.23 -3.08 -18.32
CA PHE A 219 -5.72 -2.66 -19.64
C PHE A 219 -4.63 -1.92 -20.44
N ILE A 220 -3.96 -0.94 -19.82
CA ILE A 220 -2.90 -0.17 -20.47
C ILE A 220 -1.73 -1.06 -20.89
N VAL A 221 -1.27 -1.95 -20.01
CA VAL A 221 -0.11 -2.79 -20.28
C VAL A 221 -0.40 -3.83 -21.36
N ARG A 222 -1.63 -4.36 -21.42
CA ARG A 222 -2.08 -5.20 -22.54
C ARG A 222 -2.03 -4.43 -23.86
N LYS A 223 -2.58 -3.22 -23.90
CA LYS A 223 -2.64 -2.41 -25.12
C LYS A 223 -1.26 -1.95 -25.61
N LYS A 224 -0.27 -1.71 -24.73
CA LYS A 224 1.09 -1.33 -25.15
C LYS A 224 1.89 -2.48 -25.77
N ARG A 225 1.42 -3.71 -25.65
CA ARG A 225 2.11 -4.93 -26.07
C ARG A 225 1.59 -5.54 -27.37
N PHE A 226 0.36 -5.20 -27.76
CA PHE A 226 -0.28 -5.58 -29.02
C PHE A 226 -0.42 -4.35 -29.90
#